data_AF-A0A3C1X5F4-F1
#
_entry.id   AF-A0A3C1X5F4-F1
#
_cell.length_a   1.000
_cell.length_b   1.000
_cell.length_c   1.000
_cell.angle_alpha   90.00
_cell.angle_beta   90.00
_cell.angle_gamma   90.00
#
_symmetry.space_group_name_H-M   'P 1'
#
loop_
_entity.id
_entity.type
_entity.pdbx_description
1 polymer ?
#
loop_
_entity_poly.entity_id
_entity_poly.type
_entity_poly.pdbx_seq_one_letter_code
_entity_poly.pdbx_strand_id
1 'polypeptide(L)'
;MCGTRPTGWRSGVISLELLVVLPALFACTLVAVQFGASLSGAVAVHEASVAGAQMASVLGRSSQAVLIAGIKNTVNESLVSAGISTDSTGPGGWCAANMQIIVQERVSDPPIYNGSAGADGPALQSVPAATSIPADCIRVTVNVRLAEVAPDLLSSFGFSVVSRFITGSTLRYFNG
;
A
#
# COMPACT_ATOMS: atom_id res chain seq x y z
N MET A 1 4.19 -60.70 -43.40
CA MET A 1 3.79 -59.28 -43.36
C MET A 1 3.25 -58.99 -41.97
N CYS A 2 4.05 -58.32 -41.13
CA CYS A 2 3.67 -57.99 -39.75
C CYS A 2 3.25 -56.51 -39.73
N GLY A 3 1.95 -56.25 -39.59
CA GLY A 3 1.39 -54.90 -39.58
C GLY A 3 1.48 -54.27 -38.19
N THR A 4 2.20 -53.17 -38.08
CA THR A 4 2.24 -52.33 -36.87
C THR A 4 0.90 -51.61 -36.69
N ARG A 5 0.23 -51.86 -35.57
CA ARG A 5 -1.01 -51.15 -35.21
C ARG A 5 -0.68 -49.70 -34.81
N PRO A 6 -1.43 -48.69 -35.28
CA PRO A 6 -1.22 -47.31 -34.89
C PRO A 6 -1.63 -47.10 -33.42
N THR A 7 -0.68 -46.70 -32.58
CA THR A 7 -0.85 -46.41 -31.14
C THR A 7 -1.37 -44.99 -30.85
N GLY A 8 -2.04 -44.34 -31.82
CA GLY A 8 -2.33 -42.90 -31.80
C GLY A 8 -3.38 -42.39 -30.81
N TRP A 9 -4.18 -43.25 -30.17
CA TRP A 9 -5.36 -42.78 -29.41
C TRP A 9 -5.04 -42.24 -28.00
N ARG A 10 -3.90 -42.60 -27.40
CA ARG A 10 -3.55 -42.12 -26.06
C ARG A 10 -2.96 -40.71 -26.05
N SER A 11 -2.39 -40.26 -27.18
CA SER A 11 -1.78 -38.93 -27.27
C SER A 11 -2.81 -37.80 -27.33
N GLY A 12 -4.02 -38.05 -27.86
CA GLY A 12 -5.05 -37.02 -28.00
C GLY A 12 -5.73 -36.64 -26.68
N VAL A 13 -5.87 -37.59 -25.76
CA VAL A 13 -6.50 -37.37 -24.45
C VAL A 13 -5.64 -36.44 -23.58
N ILE A 14 -4.32 -36.62 -23.61
CA ILE A 14 -3.37 -35.79 -22.84
C ILE A 14 -3.42 -34.33 -23.31
N SER A 15 -3.51 -34.10 -24.63
CA SER A 15 -3.59 -32.74 -25.17
C SER A 15 -4.91 -32.04 -24.79
N LEU A 16 -6.03 -32.76 -24.74
CA LEU A 16 -7.32 -32.20 -24.34
C LEU A 16 -7.37 -31.88 -22.84
N GLU A 17 -6.83 -32.77 -22.00
CA GLU A 17 -6.73 -32.53 -20.56
C GLU A 17 -5.83 -31.31 -20.27
N LEU A 18 -4.67 -31.21 -20.94
CA LEU A 18 -3.78 -30.07 -20.81
C LEU A 18 -4.44 -28.75 -21.25
N LEU A 19 -5.22 -28.77 -22.34
CA LEU A 19 -5.91 -27.58 -22.85
C LEU A 19 -6.97 -27.05 -21.87
N VAL A 20 -7.60 -27.94 -21.10
CA VAL A 20 -8.57 -27.55 -20.06
C VAL A 20 -7.87 -27.08 -18.77
N VAL A 21 -6.74 -27.69 -18.40
CA VAL A 21 -6.03 -27.38 -17.15
C VAL A 21 -5.16 -26.12 -17.26
N LEU A 22 -4.60 -25.84 -18.44
CA LEU A 22 -3.65 -24.73 -18.65
C LEU A 22 -4.24 -23.33 -18.31
N PRO A 23 -5.47 -22.97 -18.73
CA PRO A 23 -6.08 -21.69 -18.34
C PRO A 23 -6.30 -21.57 -16.84
N ALA A 24 -6.68 -22.66 -16.16
CA ALA A 24 -6.87 -22.67 -14.72
C ALA A 24 -5.54 -22.45 -13.98
N LEU A 25 -4.47 -23.14 -14.40
CA LEU A 25 -3.12 -22.92 -13.85
C LEU A 25 -2.63 -21.49 -14.09
N PHE A 26 -2.87 -20.94 -15.29
CA PHE A 26 -2.50 -19.57 -15.61
C PHE A 26 -3.25 -18.54 -14.74
N ALA A 27 -4.55 -18.73 -14.51
CA ALA A 27 -5.31 -17.88 -13.60
C ALA A 27 -4.75 -17.97 -12.16
N CYS A 28 -4.45 -19.18 -11.66
CA CYS A 28 -3.86 -19.37 -10.34
C CYS A 28 -2.50 -18.70 -10.17
N THR A 29 -1.62 -18.72 -11.19
CA THR A 29 -0.32 -18.05 -11.11
C THR A 29 -0.46 -16.53 -11.12
N LEU A 30 -1.36 -15.97 -11.93
CA LEU A 30 -1.67 -14.53 -11.91
C LEU A 30 -2.19 -14.08 -10.55
N VAL A 31 -3.10 -14.86 -9.95
CA VAL A 31 -3.60 -14.63 -8.60
C VAL A 31 -2.46 -14.62 -7.59
N ALA A 32 -1.58 -15.63 -7.62
CA ALA A 32 -0.44 -15.70 -6.71
C ALA A 32 0.51 -14.50 -6.85
N VAL A 33 0.79 -14.05 -8.09
CA VAL A 33 1.63 -12.88 -8.36
C VAL A 33 0.99 -11.59 -7.84
N GLN A 34 -0.31 -11.37 -8.09
CA GLN A 34 -1.00 -10.17 -7.64
C GLN A 34 -1.13 -10.10 -6.11
N PHE A 35 -1.35 -11.24 -5.45
CA PHE A 35 -1.33 -11.31 -3.99
C PHE A 35 0.08 -11.09 -3.42
N GLY A 36 1.11 -11.65 -4.04
CA GLY A 36 2.51 -11.43 -3.64
C GLY A 36 2.91 -9.96 -3.71
N ALA A 37 2.59 -9.29 -4.83
CA ALA A 37 2.86 -7.86 -5.01
C ALA A 37 2.10 -6.99 -3.99
N SER A 38 0.81 -7.29 -3.76
CA SER A 38 0.00 -6.53 -2.79
C SER A 38 0.50 -6.69 -1.35
N LEU A 39 0.93 -7.89 -0.95
CA LEU A 39 1.54 -8.12 0.36
C LEU A 39 2.87 -7.35 0.50
N SER A 40 3.72 -7.42 -0.52
CA SER A 40 5.01 -6.72 -0.51
C SER A 40 4.85 -5.21 -0.31
N GLY A 41 3.94 -4.57 -1.04
CA GLY A 41 3.72 -3.14 -0.82
C GLY A 41 2.96 -2.82 0.45
N ALA A 42 2.17 -3.73 1.01
CA ALA A 42 1.61 -3.53 2.35
C ALA A 42 2.69 -3.44 3.43
N VAL A 43 3.75 -4.25 3.32
CA VAL A 43 4.93 -4.14 4.19
C VAL A 43 5.63 -2.81 3.96
N ALA A 44 5.87 -2.39 2.71
CA ALA A 44 6.50 -1.11 2.40
C ALA A 44 5.71 0.10 2.95
N VAL A 45 4.39 0.10 2.81
CA VAL A 45 3.52 1.16 3.35
C VAL A 45 3.55 1.16 4.88
N HIS A 46 3.59 -0.02 5.50
CA HIS A 46 3.74 -0.12 6.95
C HIS A 46 5.10 0.43 7.41
N GLU A 47 6.20 0.05 6.79
CA GLU A 47 7.54 0.56 7.09
C GLU A 47 7.62 2.08 6.92
N ALA A 48 7.02 2.63 5.86
CA ALA A 48 6.93 4.07 5.65
C ALA A 48 6.12 4.75 6.77
N SER A 49 5.03 4.14 7.24
CA SER A 49 4.25 4.65 8.38
C SER A 49 5.06 4.63 9.69
N VAL A 50 5.89 3.60 9.89
CA VAL A 50 6.79 3.49 11.04
C VAL A 50 7.83 4.60 10.97
N ALA A 51 8.54 4.75 9.84
CA ALA A 51 9.54 5.79 9.62
C ALA A 51 8.96 7.19 9.86
N GLY A 52 7.77 7.46 9.30
CA GLY A 52 7.03 8.70 9.53
C GLY A 52 6.69 8.93 11.01
N ALA A 53 6.22 7.90 11.72
CA ALA A 53 5.95 8.00 13.16
C ALA A 53 7.22 8.22 13.99
N GLN A 54 8.38 7.69 13.57
CA GLN A 54 9.66 7.97 14.25
C GLN A 54 10.03 9.45 14.07
N MET A 55 9.96 9.97 12.84
CA MET A 55 10.25 11.37 12.56
C MET A 55 9.28 12.30 13.31
N ALA A 56 8.00 11.96 13.33
CA ALA A 56 6.98 12.70 14.07
C ALA A 56 7.27 12.75 15.57
N SER A 57 7.78 11.65 16.15
CA SER A 57 8.14 11.60 17.57
C SER A 57 9.33 12.50 17.94
N VAL A 58 10.21 12.80 16.97
CA VAL A 58 11.36 13.70 17.13
C VAL A 58 10.97 15.15 16.87
N LEU A 59 10.12 15.41 15.88
CA LEU A 59 9.66 16.75 15.51
C LEU A 59 8.60 17.34 16.46
N GLY A 60 8.11 16.56 17.43
CA GLY A 60 6.90 16.87 18.18
C GLY A 60 6.85 18.25 18.84
N ARG A 61 5.64 18.65 19.27
CA ARG A 61 5.29 20.03 19.70
C ARG A 61 5.51 21.12 18.64
N SER A 62 5.71 20.75 17.38
CA SER A 62 5.69 21.69 16.26
C SER A 62 4.26 22.00 15.81
N SER A 63 4.08 23.04 14.98
CA SER A 63 2.80 23.23 14.32
C SER A 63 2.52 22.06 13.37
N GLN A 64 1.24 21.72 13.24
CA GLN A 64 0.77 20.62 12.41
C GLN A 64 1.29 20.68 10.96
N ALA A 65 1.39 21.88 10.38
CA ALA A 65 1.93 22.08 9.03
C ALA A 65 3.40 21.67 8.91
N VAL A 66 4.22 22.00 9.92
CA VAL A 66 5.64 21.64 9.98
C VAL A 66 5.79 20.13 10.19
N LEU A 67 4.96 19.55 11.06
CA LEU A 67 4.96 18.12 11.33
C LEU A 67 4.64 17.32 10.05
N ILE A 68 3.59 17.70 9.32
CA ILE A 68 3.19 17.08 8.06
C ILE A 68 4.30 17.21 7.00
N ALA A 69 4.91 18.38 6.85
CA ALA A 69 5.98 18.59 5.87
C ALA A 69 7.22 17.72 6.16
N GLY A 70 7.62 17.60 7.42
CA GLY A 70 8.74 16.75 7.82
C GLY A 70 8.45 15.26 7.63
N ILE A 71 7.27 14.79 8.05
CA ILE A 71 6.83 13.40 7.87
C ILE A 71 6.75 13.04 6.39
N LYS A 72 6.22 13.95 5.56
CA LYS A 72 6.06 13.73 4.13
C LYS A 72 7.37 13.37 3.44
N ASN A 73 8.46 14.08 3.73
CA ASN A 73 9.76 13.80 3.13
C ASN A 73 10.26 12.41 3.52
N THR A 74 10.17 12.05 4.81
CA THR A 74 10.61 10.73 5.30
C THR A 74 9.76 9.58 4.74
N VAL A 75 8.43 9.74 4.71
CA VAL A 75 7.52 8.74 4.13
C VAL A 75 7.79 8.58 2.63
N ASN A 76 8.01 9.70 1.94
CA ASN A 76 8.33 9.72 0.52
C ASN A 76 9.63 8.94 0.23
N GLU A 77 10.73 9.27 0.91
CA GLU A 77 12.01 8.57 0.76
C GLU A 77 11.88 7.05 1.02
N SER A 78 11.11 6.67 2.03
CA SER A 78 10.85 5.26 2.36
C SER A 78 10.10 4.55 1.23
N LEU A 79 9.06 5.17 0.67
CA LEU A 79 8.27 4.60 -0.43
C LEU A 79 9.08 4.52 -1.74
N VAL A 80 9.87 5.55 -2.06
CA VAL A 80 10.76 5.54 -3.25
C VAL A 80 11.77 4.41 -3.15
N SER A 81 12.34 4.17 -1.96
CA SER A 81 13.29 3.07 -1.75
C SER A 81 12.65 1.70 -1.97
N ALA A 82 11.34 1.57 -1.74
CA ALA A 82 10.55 0.38 -2.02
C ALA A 82 10.09 0.28 -3.49
N GLY A 83 10.49 1.23 -4.35
CA GLY A 83 10.10 1.29 -5.76
C GLY A 83 8.66 1.79 -5.98
N ILE A 84 8.01 2.33 -4.94
CA ILE A 84 6.71 2.97 -5.05
C ILE A 84 6.97 4.43 -5.41
N SER A 85 6.58 4.85 -6.61
CA SER A 85 6.76 6.24 -7.04
C SER A 85 6.01 7.20 -6.11
N THR A 86 6.51 8.43 -5.97
CA THR A 86 6.01 9.42 -5.01
C THR A 86 6.06 10.86 -5.53
N ASP A 87 6.75 11.12 -6.65
CA ASP A 87 6.93 12.46 -7.19
C ASP A 87 6.06 12.71 -8.43
N SER A 88 5.77 13.98 -8.68
CA SER A 88 5.07 14.42 -9.89
C SER A 88 6.02 14.62 -11.08
N THR A 89 7.32 14.33 -10.91
CA THR A 89 8.40 14.73 -11.82
C THR A 89 9.27 13.58 -12.36
N GLY A 90 9.19 12.37 -11.80
CA GLY A 90 9.68 11.16 -12.44
C GLY A 90 8.80 10.77 -13.63
N PRO A 91 9.23 9.81 -14.48
CA PRO A 91 8.40 9.28 -15.56
C PRO A 91 7.18 8.55 -14.95
N GLY A 92 6.12 9.33 -14.69
CA GLY A 92 4.92 8.92 -13.97
C GLY A 92 4.53 9.94 -12.89
N GLY A 93 4.10 11.15 -13.28
CA GLY A 93 3.73 12.23 -12.36
C GLY A 93 2.42 12.02 -11.57
N TRP A 94 2.20 10.83 -11.02
CA TRP A 94 0.88 10.31 -10.61
C TRP A 94 0.64 10.31 -9.09
N CYS A 95 1.66 10.53 -8.26
CA CYS A 95 1.56 10.18 -6.83
C CYS A 95 0.93 11.25 -5.94
N ALA A 96 0.88 12.50 -6.38
CA ALA A 96 0.09 13.54 -5.70
C ALA A 96 -1.42 13.21 -5.67
N ALA A 97 -1.91 12.27 -6.49
CA ALA A 97 -3.31 11.86 -6.54
C ALA A 97 -3.59 10.46 -5.95
N ASN A 98 -2.54 9.73 -5.54
CA ASN A 98 -2.62 8.31 -5.18
C ASN A 98 -2.10 7.97 -3.78
N MET A 99 -1.56 8.95 -3.05
CA MET A 99 -1.11 8.82 -1.67
C MET A 99 -1.78 9.84 -0.77
N GLN A 100 -2.18 9.43 0.43
CA GLN A 100 -2.63 10.33 1.49
C GLN A 100 -1.87 10.01 2.77
N ILE A 101 -1.30 11.03 3.40
CA ILE A 101 -0.63 10.91 4.69
C ILE A 101 -1.52 11.60 5.71
N ILE A 102 -1.94 10.89 6.75
CA ILE A 102 -2.75 11.40 7.84
C ILE A 102 -1.91 11.39 9.11
N VAL A 103 -1.85 12.53 9.79
CA VAL A 103 -1.11 12.71 11.03
C VAL A 103 -2.07 13.12 12.12
N GLN A 104 -2.00 12.43 13.26
CA GLN A 104 -2.76 12.74 14.47
C GLN A 104 -1.77 12.89 15.62
N GLU A 105 -1.80 14.00 16.33
CA GLU A 105 -0.97 14.23 17.51
C GLU A 105 -1.83 14.62 18.72
N ARG A 106 -1.40 14.24 19.92
CA ARG A 106 -1.97 14.74 21.18
C ARG A 106 -0.88 15.22 22.16
N VAL A 107 0.09 15.96 21.65
CA VAL A 107 1.29 16.38 22.38
C VAL A 107 1.32 17.89 22.68
N SER A 108 0.57 18.69 21.91
CA SER A 108 0.75 20.15 21.80
C SER A 108 -0.03 21.02 22.80
N ASP A 109 -0.92 20.48 23.65
CA ASP A 109 -1.76 21.32 24.55
C ASP A 109 -1.86 20.85 26.01
N PRO A 110 -1.47 21.67 27.00
CA PRO A 110 -2.06 21.69 28.34
C PRO A 110 -3.14 22.80 28.43
N PRO A 111 -4.36 22.59 28.99
CA PRO A 111 -4.84 21.52 29.88
C PRO A 111 -5.91 20.59 29.27
N ILE A 112 -6.21 20.74 27.98
CA ILE A 112 -7.19 19.92 27.25
C ILE A 112 -6.41 19.29 26.11
N TYR A 113 -6.00 18.04 26.25
CA TYR A 113 -5.32 17.26 25.20
C TYR A 113 -6.23 17.02 23.99
N ASN A 114 -6.75 18.06 23.33
CA ASN A 114 -7.67 17.92 22.21
C ASN A 114 -6.92 17.38 20.99
N GLY A 115 -5.63 17.73 20.88
CA GLY A 115 -4.73 17.28 19.82
C GLY A 115 -5.03 17.91 18.47
N SER A 116 -4.15 17.69 17.51
CA SER A 116 -4.34 18.12 16.12
C SER A 116 -4.36 16.90 15.19
N ALA A 117 -5.20 16.93 14.16
CA ALA A 117 -5.29 15.88 13.15
C ALA A 117 -5.45 16.51 11.77
N GLY A 118 -4.72 16.00 10.78
CA GLY A 118 -4.76 16.53 9.42
C GLY A 118 -4.11 15.59 8.44
N ALA A 119 -4.20 15.97 7.17
CA ALA A 119 -3.68 15.14 6.09
C ALA A 119 -3.05 15.97 5.00
N ASP A 120 -2.15 15.31 4.27
CA ASP A 120 -1.59 15.76 3.01
C ASP A 120 -1.98 14.78 1.90
N GLY A 121 -2.21 15.31 0.69
CA GLY A 121 -2.65 14.55 -0.47
C GLY A 121 -4.18 14.46 -0.63
N PRO A 122 -4.67 13.71 -1.65
CA PRO A 122 -6.08 13.42 -1.90
C PRO A 122 -6.77 12.80 -0.68
N ALA A 123 -8.04 13.12 -0.48
CA ALA A 123 -8.86 12.47 0.53
C ALA A 123 -9.23 11.03 0.09
N LEU A 124 -8.33 10.07 0.32
CA LEU A 124 -8.59 8.64 0.14
C LEU A 124 -9.43 8.07 1.30
N GLN A 125 -9.18 8.59 2.50
CA GLN A 125 -9.88 8.27 3.73
C GLN A 125 -10.15 9.55 4.52
N SER A 126 -11.22 9.55 5.32
CA SER A 126 -11.49 10.65 6.26
C SER A 126 -10.40 10.72 7.33
N VAL A 127 -10.01 11.95 7.68
CA VAL A 127 -9.05 12.21 8.76
C VAL A 127 -9.74 11.94 10.10
N PRO A 128 -9.32 10.93 10.89
CA PRO A 128 -9.94 10.66 12.17
C PRO A 128 -9.55 11.75 13.18
N ALA A 129 -10.43 12.04 14.13
CA ALA A 129 -10.17 13.04 15.18
C ALA A 129 -8.97 12.63 16.04
N ALA A 130 -8.13 13.60 16.44
CA ALA A 130 -6.97 13.35 17.28
C ALA A 130 -7.34 12.70 18.63
N THR A 131 -8.54 12.96 19.15
CA THR A 131 -9.07 12.33 20.37
C THR A 131 -9.16 10.80 20.32
N SER A 132 -9.06 10.19 19.13
CA SER A 132 -9.03 8.73 18.94
C SER A 132 -7.71 8.06 19.31
N ILE A 133 -6.66 8.82 19.63
CA ILE A 133 -5.36 8.29 20.10
C ILE A 133 -5.12 8.66 21.57
N PRO A 134 -4.28 7.91 22.32
CA PRO A 134 -3.94 8.25 23.70
C PRO A 134 -3.20 9.60 23.80
N ALA A 135 -3.20 10.19 24.99
CA ALA A 135 -2.40 11.38 25.27
C ALA A 135 -0.89 11.09 25.06
N ASP A 136 -0.12 12.13 24.75
CA ASP A 136 1.33 12.05 24.51
C ASP A 136 1.74 11.05 23.41
N CYS A 137 0.80 10.74 22.51
CA CYS A 137 1.03 9.87 21.36
C CYS A 137 0.88 10.65 20.05
N ILE A 138 1.53 10.11 19.03
CA ILE A 138 1.41 10.53 17.64
C ILE A 138 1.10 9.28 16.81
N ARG A 139 0.12 9.39 15.91
CA ARG A 139 -0.19 8.36 14.93
C ARG A 139 0.04 8.92 13.54
N VAL A 140 0.78 8.17 12.74
CA VAL A 140 0.97 8.44 11.32
C VAL A 140 0.30 7.31 10.55
N THR A 141 -0.57 7.68 9.63
CA THR A 141 -1.28 6.75 8.74
C THR A 141 -0.93 7.10 7.31
N VAL A 142 -0.45 6.13 6.56
CA VAL A 142 -0.10 6.26 5.14
C VAL A 142 -1.08 5.42 4.35
N ASN A 143 -1.79 6.06 3.44
CA ASN A 143 -2.70 5.42 2.50
C ASN A 143 -2.12 5.52 1.10
N VAL A 144 -2.02 4.38 0.41
CA VAL A 144 -1.53 4.32 -0.98
C VAL A 144 -2.53 3.51 -1.80
N ARG A 145 -2.89 3.98 -3.00
CA ARG A 145 -3.75 3.19 -3.89
C ARG A 145 -3.09 1.85 -4.24
N LEU A 146 -3.88 0.78 -4.23
CA LEU A 146 -3.40 -0.57 -4.48
C LEU A 146 -2.84 -0.73 -5.91
N ALA A 147 -3.37 0.06 -6.86
CA ALA A 147 -2.88 0.11 -8.24
C ALA A 147 -1.42 0.58 -8.37
N GLU A 148 -0.88 1.31 -7.39
CA GLU A 148 0.52 1.72 -7.36
C GLU A 148 1.46 0.63 -6.83
N VAL A 149 0.89 -0.32 -6.08
CA VAL A 149 1.64 -1.38 -5.41
C VAL A 149 1.59 -2.69 -6.19
N ALA A 150 0.45 -3.00 -6.80
CA ALA A 150 0.22 -4.26 -7.48
C ALA A 150 -0.45 -4.01 -8.84
N PRO A 151 0.02 -4.70 -9.90
CA PRO A 151 -0.62 -4.61 -11.21
C PRO A 151 -2.03 -5.23 -11.17
N ASP A 152 -2.97 -4.67 -11.94
CA ASP A 152 -4.35 -5.16 -12.04
C ASP A 152 -4.48 -6.34 -13.04
N LEU A 153 -3.77 -7.44 -12.75
CA LEU A 153 -3.67 -8.61 -13.63
C LEU A 153 -4.98 -9.39 -13.74
N LEU A 154 -5.84 -9.32 -12.72
CA LEU A 154 -7.12 -10.03 -12.68
C LEU A 154 -8.31 -9.21 -13.22
N SER A 155 -8.06 -7.98 -13.70
CA SER A 155 -9.10 -7.11 -14.26
C SER A 155 -9.86 -7.75 -15.42
N SER A 156 -9.16 -8.51 -16.26
CA SER A 156 -9.73 -9.26 -17.39
C SER A 156 -10.66 -10.40 -16.96
N PHE A 157 -10.52 -10.88 -15.72
CA PHE A 157 -11.38 -11.89 -15.10
C PHE A 157 -12.52 -11.27 -14.27
N GLY A 158 -12.69 -9.94 -14.32
CA GLY A 158 -13.72 -9.21 -13.59
C GLY A 158 -13.34 -8.83 -12.15
N PHE A 159 -12.11 -9.09 -11.71
CA PHE A 159 -11.61 -8.67 -10.40
C PHE A 159 -10.68 -7.47 -10.57
N SER A 160 -11.15 -6.27 -10.22
CA SER A 160 -10.33 -5.07 -10.31
C SER A 160 -9.89 -4.56 -8.93
N VAL A 161 -8.63 -4.14 -8.86
CA VAL A 161 -8.07 -3.43 -7.70
C VAL A 161 -8.21 -1.91 -7.80
N VAL A 162 -8.78 -1.40 -8.90
CA VAL A 162 -9.07 0.02 -9.08
C VAL A 162 -9.98 0.49 -7.94
N SER A 163 -9.68 1.65 -7.36
CA SER A 163 -10.31 2.24 -6.15
C SER A 163 -9.96 1.63 -4.79
N ARG A 164 -9.18 0.53 -4.74
CA ARG A 164 -8.68 0.01 -3.47
C ARG A 164 -7.41 0.76 -3.04
N PHE A 165 -7.18 0.80 -1.73
CA PHE A 165 -5.99 1.38 -1.13
C PHE A 165 -5.48 0.47 0.00
N ILE A 166 -4.18 0.55 0.25
CA ILE A 166 -3.50 -0.07 1.37
C ILE A 166 -3.25 1.01 2.40
N THR A 167 -3.53 0.68 3.66
CA THR A 167 -3.35 1.56 4.80
C THR A 167 -2.34 0.96 5.76
N GLY A 168 -1.26 1.71 6.04
CA GLY A 168 -0.33 1.43 7.12
C GLY A 168 -0.51 2.50 8.21
N SER A 169 -0.79 2.09 9.43
CA SER A 169 -0.93 3.02 10.56
C SER A 169 -0.02 2.60 11.70
N THR A 170 0.79 3.55 12.19
CA THR A 170 1.70 3.32 13.31
C THR A 170 1.45 4.38 14.38
N LEU A 171 1.35 3.92 15.61
CA LEU A 171 1.22 4.76 16.81
C LEU A 171 2.52 4.71 17.60
N ARG A 172 2.99 5.87 18.04
CA ARG A 172 4.23 5.99 18.82
C ARG A 172 4.05 7.04 19.92
N TYR A 173 4.67 6.79 21.07
CA TYR A 173 4.79 7.79 22.11
C TYR A 173 5.73 8.91 21.69
N PHE A 174 5.40 10.14 22.08
CA PHE A 174 6.30 11.26 21.95
C PHE A 174 7.50 11.07 22.87
N ASN A 175 8.72 11.24 22.33
CA ASN A 175 9.95 10.93 23.05
C ASN A 175 10.70 12.16 23.59
N GLY A 176 10.15 13.37 23.46
CA GLY A 176 10.81 14.59 23.94
C GLY A 176 11.86 15.08 22.97
#